data_AF-A0A3T1B8N2-F1
#
_entry.id   AF-A0A3T1B8N2-F1
#
_cell.length_a   1.000
_cell.length_b   1.000
_cell.length_c   1.000
_cell.angle_alpha   90.00
_cell.angle_beta   90.00
_cell.angle_gamma   90.00
#
_symmetry.space_group_name_H-M   'P 1'
#
loop_
_entity.id
_entity.type
_entity.pdbx_description
1 polymer ?
#
loop_
_entity_poly.entity_id
_entity_poly.type
_entity_poly.pdbx_seq_one_letter_code
_entity_poly.pdbx_strand_id
1 'polypeptide(L)'
;MPGVVRVAAAQIEAGQDIADNLAACLRVIDAAAEQRAQLVVLPEFCNHLSWYASRAEAHALATRPGDDFLTAIAARARQHGIWIKINVTHAHPDGTTGGTNFLFDPEGRIVGTCDKQTLMGAENDFLEPAPAVGPVIDTPLGRIGMYACMEGVINEVARGLALRGAQVLLNSLNSFALDEADLHIPVRAAENKVWVVAANKVGPLLPRDELPAIAERLGVPPEWLHGAGECQIVAPDGTVLAKAPRTGEAVVVADIEPDLADDKRRPDGTDILASRKPSLYGPIAAPPVGRQRPAGAPTLEVAVVRAAEEISTIDAELFVLPAGTGSVEEIAAALAGTEAHAVTSDDSGGLVIDADGVVARQPRLHGPGASGTGIVPVDLKWGRLAVVAGDDALYPETFRLAALLDADVVAVPYRAQESWELSLALPERAAENRLNVVVATPIDQPAAIFSMTPDFTLWTKWEGPFTGRISTPIRFDIAAGDPSGTATVNPAQAANRQVSRNTDLVDGRPWRLVSALL
;
A
#
# COMPACT_ATOMS: atom_id res chain seq x y z
N MET A 1 -18.63 13.07 21.80
CA MET A 1 -17.37 12.48 21.33
C MET A 1 -17.59 10.98 21.30
N PRO A 2 -17.32 10.29 20.18
CA PRO A 2 -17.43 8.84 20.16
C PRO A 2 -16.46 8.28 21.20
N GLY A 3 -16.99 7.51 22.15
CA GLY A 3 -16.16 6.81 23.13
C GLY A 3 -15.47 5.61 22.49
N VAL A 4 -15.06 4.65 23.32
CA VAL A 4 -14.56 3.36 22.84
C VAL A 4 -15.59 2.67 21.95
N VAL A 5 -15.18 2.30 20.73
CA VAL A 5 -15.98 1.56 19.75
C VAL A 5 -15.41 0.16 19.61
N ARG A 6 -16.26 -0.87 19.69
CA ARG A 6 -15.84 -2.24 19.39
C ARG A 6 -16.10 -2.54 17.92
N VAL A 7 -15.05 -2.90 17.18
CA VAL A 7 -15.12 -3.22 15.75
C VAL A 7 -14.71 -4.67 15.50
N ALA A 8 -15.19 -5.24 14.40
CA ALA A 8 -14.90 -6.60 13.99
C ALA A 8 -14.43 -6.66 12.52
N ALA A 9 -13.46 -7.53 12.27
CA ALA A 9 -13.09 -7.95 10.93
C ALA A 9 -13.37 -9.46 10.78
N ALA A 10 -14.07 -9.84 9.72
CA ALA A 10 -14.45 -11.22 9.47
C ALA A 10 -13.79 -11.77 8.20
N GLN A 11 -13.33 -13.01 8.25
CA GLN A 11 -12.95 -13.79 7.07
C GLN A 11 -13.93 -14.92 6.86
N ILE A 12 -14.34 -15.09 5.61
CA ILE A 12 -15.15 -16.19 5.12
C ILE A 12 -14.52 -16.75 3.86
N GLU A 13 -14.88 -17.99 3.54
CA GLU A 13 -14.79 -18.46 2.18
C GLU A 13 -16.04 -17.97 1.42
N ALA A 14 -15.84 -17.45 0.20
CA ALA A 14 -16.95 -17.17 -0.71
C ALA A 14 -16.66 -17.83 -2.07
N GLY A 15 -17.55 -18.72 -2.50
CA GLY A 15 -17.47 -19.49 -3.74
C GLY A 15 -18.43 -18.97 -4.81
N GLN A 16 -18.89 -19.87 -5.69
CA GLN A 16 -19.81 -19.54 -6.79
C GLN A 16 -21.30 -19.61 -6.39
N ASP A 17 -21.64 -20.27 -5.27
CA ASP A 17 -23.01 -20.36 -4.79
C ASP A 17 -23.36 -19.15 -3.91
N ILE A 18 -24.27 -18.29 -4.40
CA ILE A 18 -24.67 -17.06 -3.72
C ILE A 18 -25.38 -17.35 -2.38
N ALA A 19 -26.13 -18.45 -2.28
CA ALA A 19 -26.88 -18.79 -1.07
C ALA A 19 -25.93 -19.26 0.05
N ASP A 20 -24.93 -20.08 -0.29
CA ASP A 20 -23.89 -20.49 0.66
C ASP A 20 -23.05 -19.29 1.13
N ASN A 21 -22.69 -18.40 0.19
CA ASN A 21 -21.98 -17.16 0.49
C ASN A 21 -22.77 -16.24 1.42
N LEU A 22 -24.06 -16.08 1.16
CA LEU A 22 -24.96 -15.31 2.03
C LEU A 22 -25.01 -15.95 3.42
N ALA A 23 -25.21 -17.27 3.51
CA ALA A 23 -25.24 -17.97 4.78
C ALA A 23 -23.92 -17.77 5.57
N ALA A 24 -22.77 -17.77 4.91
CA ALA A 24 -21.48 -17.46 5.53
C ALA A 24 -21.40 -16.01 6.04
N CYS A 25 -21.82 -15.04 5.23
CA CYS A 25 -21.90 -13.64 5.64
C CYS A 25 -22.76 -13.47 6.90
N LEU A 26 -23.97 -14.05 6.92
CA LEU A 26 -24.89 -13.94 8.05
C LEU A 26 -24.30 -14.59 9.32
N ARG A 27 -23.62 -15.74 9.21
CA ARG A 27 -22.96 -16.39 10.35
C ARG A 27 -21.90 -15.50 11.00
N VAL A 28 -21.03 -14.88 10.20
CA VAL A 28 -19.97 -14.03 10.76
C VAL A 28 -20.49 -12.70 11.30
N ILE A 29 -21.59 -12.17 10.74
CA ILE A 29 -22.31 -11.02 11.30
C ILE A 29 -22.90 -11.39 12.67
N ASP A 30 -23.57 -12.54 12.77
CA ASP A 30 -24.14 -13.05 14.02
C ASP A 30 -23.02 -13.23 15.09
N ALA A 31 -21.88 -13.85 14.72
CA ALA A 31 -20.73 -14.02 15.60
C ALA A 31 -20.06 -12.69 16.02
N ALA A 32 -20.01 -11.67 15.14
CA ALA A 32 -19.53 -10.34 15.50
C ALA A 32 -20.45 -9.66 16.53
N ALA A 33 -21.77 -9.78 16.33
CA ALA A 33 -22.77 -9.26 17.25
C ALA A 33 -22.71 -9.96 18.63
N GLU A 34 -22.50 -11.28 18.67
CA GLU A 34 -22.27 -12.03 19.91
C GLU A 34 -21.06 -11.51 20.71
N GLN A 35 -20.02 -11.05 20.00
CA GLN A 35 -18.84 -10.40 20.59
C GLN A 35 -19.06 -8.91 20.92
N ARG A 36 -20.29 -8.40 20.73
CA ARG A 36 -20.72 -7.01 20.96
C ARG A 36 -19.99 -6.00 20.08
N ALA A 37 -19.62 -6.40 18.87
CA ALA A 37 -19.14 -5.45 17.88
C ALA A 37 -20.26 -4.49 17.49
N GLN A 38 -19.91 -3.21 17.30
CA GLN A 38 -20.79 -2.15 16.81
C GLN A 38 -20.66 -1.99 15.29
N LEU A 39 -19.56 -2.49 14.70
CA LEU A 39 -19.30 -2.50 13.27
C LEU A 39 -18.59 -3.80 12.89
N VAL A 40 -19.00 -4.42 11.78
CA VAL A 40 -18.30 -5.56 11.18
C VAL A 40 -17.98 -5.30 9.70
N VAL A 41 -16.74 -5.61 9.30
CA VAL A 41 -16.27 -5.57 7.92
C VAL A 41 -16.20 -6.99 7.37
N LEU A 42 -16.80 -7.22 6.20
CA LEU A 42 -16.76 -8.48 5.46
C LEU A 42 -15.81 -8.40 4.25
N PRO A 43 -15.31 -9.54 3.74
CA PRO A 43 -14.38 -9.57 2.61
C PRO A 43 -14.95 -9.02 1.29
N GLU A 44 -14.05 -8.80 0.32
CA GLU A 44 -14.42 -8.25 -1.00
C GLU A 44 -15.11 -9.30 -1.87
N PHE A 45 -16.11 -8.91 -2.66
CA PHE A 45 -16.93 -9.84 -3.43
C PHE A 45 -17.48 -10.97 -2.52
N CYS A 46 -18.07 -10.60 -1.39
CA CYS A 46 -18.60 -11.59 -0.44
C CYS A 46 -19.85 -12.32 -0.97
N ASN A 47 -20.44 -11.86 -2.08
CA ASN A 47 -21.59 -12.49 -2.72
C ASN A 47 -21.22 -13.59 -3.73
N HIS A 48 -20.04 -13.50 -4.37
CA HIS A 48 -19.62 -14.42 -5.44
C HIS A 48 -18.10 -14.32 -5.68
N LEU A 49 -17.47 -15.34 -6.28
CA LEU A 49 -16.10 -15.20 -6.79
C LEU A 49 -16.00 -14.10 -7.86
N SER A 50 -14.93 -13.30 -7.85
CA SER A 50 -14.64 -12.37 -8.94
C SER A 50 -14.02 -13.10 -10.14
N TRP A 51 -14.77 -14.06 -10.69
CA TRP A 51 -14.40 -14.90 -11.83
C TRP A 51 -15.60 -15.00 -12.76
N TYR A 52 -15.44 -14.46 -13.97
CA TYR A 52 -16.50 -14.35 -14.96
C TYR A 52 -15.98 -14.74 -16.34
N ALA A 53 -16.85 -15.32 -17.17
CA ALA A 53 -16.61 -15.59 -18.58
C ALA A 53 -16.91 -14.38 -19.47
N SER A 54 -17.76 -13.45 -19.02
CA SER A 54 -18.12 -12.26 -19.77
C SER A 54 -18.70 -11.13 -18.89
N ARG A 55 -18.73 -9.90 -19.42
CA ARG A 55 -19.46 -8.77 -18.82
C ARG A 55 -20.94 -9.06 -18.57
N ALA A 56 -21.58 -9.81 -19.48
CA ALA A 56 -22.99 -10.18 -19.34
C ALA A 56 -23.21 -11.15 -18.17
N GLU A 57 -22.30 -12.10 -17.97
CA GLU A 57 -22.35 -13.02 -16.82
C GLU A 57 -22.08 -12.27 -15.51
N ALA A 58 -21.05 -11.42 -15.47
CA ALA A 58 -20.77 -10.57 -14.31
C ALA A 58 -22.01 -9.75 -13.92
N HIS A 59 -22.70 -9.15 -14.89
CA HIS A 59 -23.94 -8.41 -14.67
C HIS A 59 -25.12 -9.30 -14.22
N ALA A 60 -25.21 -10.54 -14.71
CA ALA A 60 -26.27 -11.47 -14.34
C ALA A 60 -26.13 -11.98 -12.89
N LEU A 61 -24.88 -12.20 -12.44
CA LEU A 61 -24.55 -12.66 -11.08
C LEU A 61 -24.44 -11.52 -10.06
N ALA A 62 -24.45 -10.27 -10.52
CA ALA A 62 -24.35 -9.10 -9.67
C ALA A 62 -25.59 -8.94 -8.77
N THR A 63 -25.35 -8.48 -7.54
CA THR A 63 -26.42 -8.01 -6.66
C THR A 63 -27.14 -6.80 -7.26
N ARG A 64 -28.36 -6.57 -6.81
CA ARG A 64 -29.23 -5.47 -7.28
C ARG A 64 -29.96 -4.82 -6.11
N PRO A 65 -30.33 -3.54 -6.20
CA PRO A 65 -31.13 -2.90 -5.17
C PRO A 65 -32.40 -3.70 -4.85
N GLY A 66 -32.57 -4.08 -3.59
CA GLY A 66 -33.74 -4.81 -3.11
C GLY A 66 -33.72 -6.33 -3.36
N ASP A 67 -32.60 -6.90 -3.82
CA ASP A 67 -32.46 -8.36 -3.91
C ASP A 67 -32.39 -9.03 -2.54
N ASP A 68 -32.47 -10.37 -2.54
CA ASP A 68 -32.48 -11.16 -1.31
C ASP A 68 -31.16 -11.06 -0.52
N PHE A 69 -30.03 -10.94 -1.22
CA PHE A 69 -28.71 -10.85 -0.58
C PHE A 69 -28.59 -9.57 0.26
N LEU A 70 -28.79 -8.40 -0.36
CA LEU A 70 -28.72 -7.11 0.31
C LEU A 70 -29.83 -6.96 1.35
N THR A 71 -31.03 -7.48 1.07
CA THR A 71 -32.16 -7.46 2.02
C THR A 71 -31.86 -8.27 3.28
N ALA A 72 -31.23 -9.44 3.14
CA ALA A 72 -30.85 -10.27 4.29
C ALA A 72 -29.75 -9.63 5.14
N ILE A 73 -28.74 -9.01 4.51
CA ILE A 73 -27.70 -8.25 5.22
C ILE A 73 -28.31 -7.07 5.98
N ALA A 74 -29.17 -6.28 5.33
CA ALA A 74 -29.92 -5.19 5.96
C ALA A 74 -30.77 -5.68 7.14
N ALA A 75 -31.43 -6.82 7.01
CA ALA A 75 -32.22 -7.41 8.08
C ALA A 75 -31.35 -7.81 9.29
N ARG A 76 -30.13 -8.33 9.06
CA ARG A 76 -29.18 -8.65 10.14
C ARG A 76 -28.60 -7.40 10.81
N ALA A 77 -28.27 -6.37 10.04
CA ALA A 77 -27.87 -5.07 10.59
C ALA A 77 -28.94 -4.56 11.58
N ARG A 78 -30.22 -4.56 11.15
CA ARG A 78 -31.36 -4.17 11.99
C ARG A 78 -31.58 -5.07 13.20
N GLN A 79 -31.46 -6.39 13.02
CA GLN A 79 -31.69 -7.36 14.08
C GLN A 79 -30.70 -7.17 15.24
N HIS A 80 -29.43 -6.91 14.91
CA HIS A 80 -28.35 -6.79 15.91
C HIS A 80 -28.06 -5.35 16.32
N GLY A 81 -28.62 -4.36 15.62
CA GLY A 81 -28.29 -2.96 15.82
C GLY A 81 -26.82 -2.65 15.52
N ILE A 82 -26.26 -3.29 14.49
CA ILE A 82 -24.83 -3.25 14.14
C ILE A 82 -24.64 -2.59 12.76
N TRP A 83 -23.55 -1.85 12.61
CA TRP A 83 -23.09 -1.37 11.32
C TRP A 83 -22.42 -2.50 10.53
N ILE A 84 -22.65 -2.57 9.22
CA ILE A 84 -22.08 -3.64 8.39
C ILE A 84 -21.45 -3.04 7.13
N LYS A 85 -20.18 -3.32 6.89
CA LYS A 85 -19.50 -3.01 5.63
C LYS A 85 -19.31 -4.27 4.81
N ILE A 86 -19.82 -4.27 3.59
CA ILE A 86 -19.59 -5.34 2.60
C ILE A 86 -19.03 -4.76 1.32
N ASN A 87 -18.45 -5.62 0.49
CA ASN A 87 -18.21 -5.33 -0.92
C ASN A 87 -18.71 -6.50 -1.78
N VAL A 88 -19.41 -6.17 -2.86
CA VAL A 88 -20.10 -7.12 -3.74
C VAL A 88 -19.98 -6.70 -5.19
N THR A 89 -20.11 -7.66 -6.10
CA THR A 89 -20.40 -7.34 -7.50
C THR A 89 -21.83 -6.81 -7.56
N HIS A 90 -22.02 -5.60 -8.06
CA HIS A 90 -23.32 -4.91 -8.06
C HIS A 90 -23.65 -4.35 -9.43
N ALA A 91 -24.90 -4.51 -9.84
CA ALA A 91 -25.42 -3.93 -11.06
C ALA A 91 -26.24 -2.68 -10.75
N HIS A 92 -25.77 -1.55 -11.27
CA HIS A 92 -26.37 -0.24 -11.05
C HIS A 92 -27.59 -0.01 -11.97
N PRO A 93 -28.52 0.89 -11.58
CA PRO A 93 -29.69 1.22 -12.41
C PRO A 93 -29.37 1.80 -13.79
N ASP A 94 -28.17 2.35 -13.99
CA ASP A 94 -27.69 2.87 -15.27
C ASP A 94 -27.14 1.79 -16.21
N GLY A 95 -27.15 0.52 -15.76
CA GLY A 95 -26.69 -0.64 -16.52
C GLY A 95 -25.22 -0.99 -16.33
N THR A 96 -24.45 -0.19 -15.58
CA THR A 96 -23.06 -0.51 -15.25
C THR A 96 -22.97 -1.59 -14.16
N THR A 97 -21.81 -2.27 -14.08
CA THR A 97 -21.53 -3.26 -13.03
C THR A 97 -20.22 -2.89 -12.35
N GLY A 98 -20.24 -2.75 -11.03
CA GLY A 98 -19.07 -2.36 -10.23
C GLY A 98 -18.71 -3.39 -9.16
N GLY A 99 -17.50 -3.28 -8.62
CA GLY A 99 -17.13 -3.84 -7.32
C GLY A 99 -17.49 -2.83 -6.24
N THR A 100 -18.69 -2.95 -5.66
CA THR A 100 -19.34 -1.89 -4.88
C THR A 100 -19.23 -2.15 -3.39
N ASN A 101 -18.74 -1.15 -2.66
CA ASN A 101 -18.78 -1.11 -1.20
C ASN A 101 -20.14 -0.56 -0.74
N PHE A 102 -20.74 -1.21 0.26
CA PHE A 102 -21.92 -0.73 0.96
C PHE A 102 -21.68 -0.64 2.46
N LEU A 103 -22.15 0.45 3.07
CA LEU A 103 -22.24 0.61 4.52
C LEU A 103 -23.71 0.61 4.95
N PHE A 104 -24.08 -0.40 5.74
CA PHE A 104 -25.39 -0.50 6.37
C PHE A 104 -25.34 0.10 7.77
N ASP A 105 -26.35 0.91 8.11
CA ASP A 105 -26.57 1.41 9.47
C ASP A 105 -27.32 0.37 10.35
N PRO A 106 -27.40 0.58 11.67
CA PRO A 106 -28.14 -0.26 12.61
C PRO A 106 -29.64 -0.40 12.33
N GLU A 107 -30.23 0.41 11.45
CA GLU A 107 -31.62 0.27 11.02
C GLU A 107 -31.75 -0.59 9.74
N GLY A 108 -30.61 -0.99 9.15
CA GLY A 108 -30.51 -1.75 7.92
C GLY A 108 -30.58 -0.90 6.66
N ARG A 109 -30.37 0.42 6.75
CA ARG A 109 -30.33 1.32 5.60
C ARG A 109 -28.92 1.38 5.05
N ILE A 110 -28.78 1.39 3.73
CA ILE A 110 -27.50 1.72 3.09
C ILE A 110 -27.30 3.23 3.24
N VAL A 111 -26.30 3.64 4.01
CA VAL A 111 -25.94 5.05 4.21
C VAL A 111 -24.68 5.46 3.45
N GLY A 112 -24.00 4.49 2.85
CA GLY A 112 -22.79 4.70 2.06
C GLY A 112 -22.69 3.72 0.91
N THR A 113 -22.35 4.23 -0.27
CA THR A 113 -22.10 3.45 -1.47
C THR A 113 -20.91 4.03 -2.21
N CYS A 114 -19.95 3.19 -2.60
CA CYS A 114 -18.92 3.58 -3.56
C CYS A 114 -18.33 2.36 -4.28
N ASP A 115 -18.18 2.48 -5.59
CA ASP A 115 -17.43 1.50 -6.38
C ASP A 115 -15.93 1.62 -6.10
N LYS A 116 -15.21 0.53 -6.38
CA LYS A 116 -13.75 0.48 -6.36
C LYS A 116 -13.20 1.44 -7.42
N GLN A 117 -12.31 2.34 -7.01
CA GLN A 117 -11.71 3.34 -7.90
C GLN A 117 -10.55 2.76 -8.72
N THR A 118 -9.86 1.75 -8.17
CA THR A 118 -8.77 1.03 -8.84
C THR A 118 -9.11 -0.45 -8.93
N LEU A 119 -9.38 -0.92 -10.15
CA LEU A 119 -9.65 -2.33 -10.45
C LEU A 119 -8.35 -3.12 -10.63
N MET A 120 -8.40 -4.42 -10.38
CA MET A 120 -7.26 -5.33 -10.53
C MET A 120 -7.56 -6.54 -11.42
N GLY A 121 -6.57 -6.94 -12.21
CA GLY A 121 -6.60 -8.19 -12.96
C GLY A 121 -7.79 -8.26 -13.91
N ALA A 122 -8.50 -9.37 -13.81
CA ALA A 122 -9.71 -9.65 -14.58
C ALA A 122 -10.89 -8.72 -14.25
N GLU A 123 -10.87 -8.01 -13.12
CA GLU A 123 -11.91 -6.99 -12.83
C GLU A 123 -11.99 -5.96 -13.95
N ASN A 124 -10.85 -5.56 -14.52
CA ASN A 124 -10.77 -4.60 -15.63
C ASN A 124 -11.47 -5.10 -16.91
N ASP A 125 -11.61 -6.42 -17.07
CA ASP A 125 -12.27 -7.00 -18.24
C ASP A 125 -13.81 -6.96 -18.09
N PHE A 126 -14.32 -6.95 -16.85
CA PHE A 126 -15.73 -7.23 -16.55
C PHE A 126 -16.49 -6.12 -15.82
N LEU A 127 -15.80 -5.27 -15.06
CA LEU A 127 -16.38 -4.26 -14.18
C LEU A 127 -16.01 -2.84 -14.65
N GLU A 128 -16.78 -1.87 -14.19
CA GLU A 128 -16.50 -0.45 -14.37
C GLU A 128 -15.82 0.13 -13.12
N PRO A 129 -14.75 0.94 -13.29
CA PRO A 129 -14.16 1.68 -12.18
C PRO A 129 -15.11 2.79 -11.71
N ALA A 130 -14.96 3.20 -10.46
CA ALA A 130 -15.79 4.25 -9.89
C ALA A 130 -15.76 5.55 -10.72
N PRO A 131 -16.91 6.22 -10.91
CA PRO A 131 -16.97 7.51 -11.60
C PRO A 131 -16.59 8.69 -10.68
N ALA A 132 -16.52 8.48 -9.37
CA ALA A 132 -16.28 9.51 -8.36
C ALA A 132 -15.56 8.93 -7.14
N VAL A 133 -14.98 9.82 -6.32
CA VAL A 133 -14.35 9.45 -5.04
C VAL A 133 -15.38 8.89 -4.06
N GLY A 134 -14.97 7.88 -3.28
CA GLY A 134 -15.80 7.34 -2.21
C GLY A 134 -16.11 8.38 -1.11
N PRO A 135 -17.28 8.33 -0.47
CA PRO A 135 -17.65 9.29 0.57
C PRO A 135 -16.85 9.05 1.87
N VAL A 136 -16.73 10.10 2.68
CA VAL A 136 -16.44 9.99 4.11
C VAL A 136 -17.76 10.23 4.84
N ILE A 137 -18.15 9.28 5.68
CA ILE A 137 -19.50 9.23 6.27
C ILE A 137 -19.38 9.52 7.76
N ASP A 138 -20.07 10.56 8.23
CA ASP A 138 -20.21 10.83 9.65
C ASP A 138 -21.14 9.79 10.30
N THR A 139 -20.63 9.09 11.32
CA THR A 139 -21.41 8.11 12.09
C THR A 139 -21.18 8.32 13.59
N PRO A 140 -22.03 7.73 14.46
CA PRO A 140 -21.75 7.67 15.89
C PRO A 140 -20.45 6.92 16.24
N LEU A 141 -19.86 6.17 15.30
CA LEU A 141 -18.61 5.43 15.45
C LEU A 141 -17.39 6.19 14.95
N GLY A 142 -17.55 7.47 14.57
CA GLY A 142 -16.52 8.30 13.94
C GLY A 142 -16.75 8.49 12.44
N ARG A 143 -15.81 9.18 11.79
CA ARG A 143 -15.81 9.43 10.34
C ARG A 143 -15.27 8.22 9.59
N ILE A 144 -16.13 7.57 8.81
CA ILE A 144 -15.82 6.30 8.15
C ILE A 144 -15.49 6.52 6.66
N GLY A 145 -14.38 5.95 6.22
CA GLY A 145 -14.04 5.78 4.80
C GLY A 145 -14.05 4.31 4.39
N MET A 146 -14.40 3.99 3.14
CA MET A 146 -14.42 2.62 2.62
C MET A 146 -13.54 2.50 1.39
N TYR A 147 -12.82 1.38 1.29
CA TYR A 147 -12.06 1.00 0.11
C TYR A 147 -11.96 -0.54 0.01
N ALA A 148 -11.40 -1.05 -1.09
CA ALA A 148 -11.23 -2.48 -1.30
C ALA A 148 -9.91 -2.88 -1.97
N CYS A 149 -9.26 -3.90 -1.39
CA CYS A 149 -8.16 -4.69 -1.94
C CYS A 149 -7.06 -3.85 -2.61
N MET A 150 -6.99 -3.84 -3.95
CA MET A 150 -5.97 -3.13 -4.72
C MET A 150 -5.85 -1.64 -4.36
N GLU A 151 -6.93 -1.01 -3.93
CA GLU A 151 -6.93 0.39 -3.45
C GLU A 151 -6.11 0.58 -2.15
N GLY A 152 -5.82 -0.49 -1.41
CA GLY A 152 -4.93 -0.51 -0.25
C GLY A 152 -3.48 -0.83 -0.58
N VAL A 153 -3.21 -1.50 -1.71
CA VAL A 153 -1.86 -1.79 -2.20
C VAL A 153 -1.16 -0.51 -2.68
N ILE A 154 -1.93 0.49 -3.11
CA ILE A 154 -1.45 1.85 -3.43
C ILE A 154 -1.99 2.87 -2.42
N ASN A 155 -1.33 4.01 -2.25
CA ASN A 155 -1.66 4.97 -1.20
C ASN A 155 -2.85 5.90 -1.53
N GLU A 156 -3.15 6.17 -2.80
CA GLU A 156 -3.93 7.35 -3.19
C GLU A 156 -5.36 7.37 -2.63
N VAL A 157 -6.03 6.21 -2.58
CA VAL A 157 -7.41 6.11 -2.08
C VAL A 157 -7.45 6.30 -0.56
N ALA A 158 -6.61 5.57 0.18
CA ALA A 158 -6.54 5.68 1.63
C ALA A 158 -6.13 7.09 2.07
N ARG A 159 -5.12 7.67 1.40
CA ARG A 159 -4.67 9.06 1.62
C ARG A 159 -5.79 10.05 1.35
N GLY A 160 -6.51 9.90 0.24
CA GLY A 160 -7.62 10.78 -0.11
C GLY A 160 -8.75 10.75 0.92
N LEU A 161 -9.09 9.57 1.46
CA LEU A 161 -10.09 9.42 2.53
C LEU A 161 -9.63 10.10 3.83
N ALA A 162 -8.37 9.90 4.23
CA ALA A 162 -7.80 10.51 5.43
C ALA A 162 -7.74 12.04 5.33
N LEU A 163 -7.35 12.59 4.18
CA LEU A 163 -7.33 14.04 3.94
C LEU A 163 -8.72 14.68 3.98
N ARG A 164 -9.77 13.92 3.66
CA ARG A 164 -11.16 14.33 3.83
C ARG A 164 -11.70 14.12 5.25
N GLY A 165 -10.84 13.71 6.20
CA GLY A 165 -11.16 13.63 7.62
C GLY A 165 -11.60 12.26 8.11
N ALA A 166 -11.44 11.18 7.32
CA ALA A 166 -11.74 9.84 7.81
C ALA A 166 -10.87 9.48 9.03
N GLN A 167 -11.51 8.94 10.07
CA GLN A 167 -10.89 8.44 11.30
C GLN A 167 -10.73 6.91 11.27
N VAL A 168 -11.67 6.21 10.63
CA VAL A 168 -11.70 4.75 10.51
C VAL A 168 -11.87 4.38 9.04
N LEU A 169 -10.96 3.58 8.50
CA LEU A 169 -11.04 3.06 7.15
C LEU A 169 -11.42 1.58 7.15
N LEU A 170 -12.36 1.20 6.29
CA LEU A 170 -12.90 -0.15 6.18
C LEU A 170 -12.45 -0.79 4.87
N ASN A 171 -11.56 -1.78 4.97
CA ASN A 171 -10.96 -2.44 3.82
C ASN A 171 -11.57 -3.84 3.62
N SER A 172 -12.17 -4.09 2.45
CA SER A 172 -12.56 -5.44 2.05
C SER A 172 -11.53 -5.98 1.07
N LEU A 173 -11.04 -7.20 1.27
CA LEU A 173 -10.00 -7.82 0.44
C LEU A 173 -10.47 -9.15 -0.17
N ASN A 174 -10.00 -9.41 -1.39
CA ASN A 174 -10.03 -10.68 -2.10
C ASN A 174 -8.60 -10.97 -2.57
N SER A 175 -7.70 -11.29 -1.64
CA SER A 175 -6.27 -11.41 -1.92
C SER A 175 -5.65 -12.66 -1.31
N PHE A 176 -4.82 -13.34 -2.10
CA PHE A 176 -3.98 -14.47 -1.65
C PHE A 176 -2.61 -14.00 -1.16
N ALA A 177 -2.31 -12.71 -1.31
CA ALA A 177 -1.00 -12.15 -1.03
C ALA A 177 -0.81 -11.94 0.49
N LEU A 178 0.28 -12.45 1.04
CA LEU A 178 0.62 -12.37 2.46
C LEU A 178 1.09 -10.96 2.87
N ASP A 179 1.56 -10.17 1.91
CA ASP A 179 2.01 -8.81 2.14
C ASP A 179 0.88 -7.80 2.33
N GLU A 180 -0.37 -8.19 2.06
CA GLU A 180 -1.55 -7.42 2.52
C GLU A 180 -1.51 -7.21 4.03
N ALA A 181 -1.39 -8.32 4.77
CA ALA A 181 -1.49 -8.30 6.22
C ALA A 181 -0.20 -7.79 6.88
N ASP A 182 0.96 -8.08 6.29
CA ASP A 182 2.25 -7.77 6.89
C ASP A 182 2.76 -6.36 6.56
N LEU A 183 2.30 -5.76 5.46
CA LEU A 183 2.83 -4.50 4.94
C LEU A 183 1.72 -3.50 4.60
N HIS A 184 0.86 -3.80 3.62
CA HIS A 184 -0.05 -2.82 3.04
C HIS A 184 -1.14 -2.36 4.00
N ILE A 185 -1.76 -3.25 4.78
CA ILE A 185 -2.80 -2.82 5.73
C ILE A 185 -2.19 -1.97 6.87
N PRO A 186 -1.10 -2.39 7.55
CA PRO A 186 -0.57 -1.61 8.66
C PRO A 186 0.00 -0.25 8.26
N VAL A 187 0.67 -0.16 7.11
CA VAL A 187 1.24 1.11 6.64
C VAL A 187 0.16 2.14 6.30
N ARG A 188 -1.01 1.73 5.73
CA ARG A 188 -2.12 2.66 5.47
C ARG A 188 -2.69 3.26 6.75
N ALA A 189 -2.70 2.51 7.85
CA ALA A 189 -3.08 3.02 9.16
C ALA A 189 -2.07 4.07 9.66
N ALA A 190 -0.78 3.69 9.69
CA ALA A 190 0.30 4.50 10.24
C ALA A 190 0.55 5.80 9.46
N GLU A 191 0.67 5.71 8.13
CA GLU A 191 1.02 6.85 7.28
C GLU A 191 -0.06 7.93 7.22
N ASN A 192 -1.31 7.57 7.56
CA ASN A 192 -2.46 8.46 7.57
C ASN A 192 -2.92 8.79 9.00
N LYS A 193 -2.34 8.16 10.03
CA LYS A 193 -2.77 8.23 11.44
C LYS A 193 -4.27 7.96 11.58
N VAL A 194 -4.72 6.82 11.07
CA VAL A 194 -6.14 6.40 11.09
C VAL A 194 -6.27 4.95 11.54
N TRP A 195 -7.44 4.58 12.03
CA TRP A 195 -7.79 3.18 12.28
C TRP A 195 -8.08 2.46 10.96
N VAL A 196 -7.68 1.19 10.85
CA VAL A 196 -8.05 0.33 9.71
C VAL A 196 -8.68 -0.96 10.21
N VAL A 197 -9.85 -1.30 9.67
CA VAL A 197 -10.52 -2.59 9.88
C VAL A 197 -10.56 -3.32 8.55
N ALA A 198 -9.78 -4.40 8.43
CA ALA A 198 -9.50 -5.07 7.17
C ALA A 198 -9.99 -6.53 7.19
N ALA A 199 -10.83 -6.88 6.23
CA ALA A 199 -11.44 -8.19 6.10
C ALA A 199 -11.05 -8.86 4.77
N ASN A 200 -10.37 -9.99 4.79
CA ASN A 200 -9.94 -10.76 3.63
C ASN A 200 -10.63 -12.12 3.55
N LYS A 201 -10.66 -12.71 2.36
CA LYS A 201 -11.16 -14.08 2.17
C LYS A 201 -10.18 -15.13 2.68
N VAL A 202 -10.73 -16.31 2.92
CA VAL A 202 -10.00 -17.59 3.03
C VAL A 202 -10.53 -18.58 2.01
N GLY A 203 -9.80 -19.68 1.81
CA GLY A 203 -10.19 -20.71 0.85
C GLY A 203 -9.99 -20.26 -0.60
N PRO A 204 -10.39 -21.06 -1.60
CA PRO A 204 -10.09 -20.80 -3.00
C PRO A 204 -10.63 -19.45 -3.50
N LEU A 205 -9.77 -18.65 -4.15
CA LEU A 205 -10.20 -17.43 -4.86
C LEU A 205 -10.55 -17.66 -6.33
N LEU A 206 -10.48 -18.92 -6.76
CA LEU A 206 -10.79 -19.39 -8.11
C LEU A 206 -11.78 -20.55 -8.02
N PRO A 207 -12.53 -20.87 -9.09
CA PRO A 207 -13.41 -22.02 -9.12
C PRO A 207 -12.67 -23.30 -8.73
N ARG A 208 -13.25 -24.07 -7.79
CA ARG A 208 -12.60 -25.25 -7.19
C ARG A 208 -12.19 -26.29 -8.23
N ASP A 209 -13.03 -26.48 -9.25
CA ASP A 209 -12.80 -27.47 -10.29
C ASP A 209 -11.74 -27.04 -11.32
N GLU A 210 -11.54 -25.73 -11.48
CA GLU A 210 -10.51 -25.17 -12.38
C GLU A 210 -9.17 -24.92 -11.69
N LEU A 211 -9.19 -24.79 -10.35
CA LEU A 211 -8.03 -24.43 -9.55
C LEU A 211 -6.80 -25.30 -9.81
N PRO A 212 -6.86 -26.65 -9.89
CA PRO A 212 -5.68 -27.47 -10.16
C PRO A 212 -5.02 -27.16 -11.52
N ALA A 213 -5.83 -26.96 -12.56
CA ALA A 213 -5.34 -26.67 -13.90
C ALA A 213 -4.74 -25.25 -13.99
N ILE A 214 -5.35 -24.28 -13.30
CA ILE A 214 -4.82 -22.91 -13.24
C ILE A 214 -3.51 -22.89 -12.45
N ALA A 215 -3.46 -23.56 -11.30
CA ALA A 215 -2.27 -23.69 -10.47
C ALA A 215 -1.10 -24.31 -11.24
N GLU A 216 -1.34 -25.40 -11.97
CA GLU A 216 -0.34 -26.02 -12.86
C GLU A 216 0.16 -25.05 -13.93
N ARG A 217 -0.75 -24.31 -14.58
CA ARG A 217 -0.38 -23.31 -15.61
C ARG A 217 0.44 -22.15 -15.05
N LEU A 218 0.16 -21.72 -13.82
CA LEU A 218 0.91 -20.65 -13.15
C LEU A 218 2.21 -21.16 -12.51
N GLY A 219 2.40 -22.48 -12.39
CA GLY A 219 3.53 -23.07 -11.68
C GLY A 219 3.51 -22.81 -10.18
N VAL A 220 2.33 -22.58 -9.61
CA VAL A 220 2.13 -22.24 -8.20
C VAL A 220 1.25 -23.29 -7.53
N PRO A 221 1.58 -23.79 -6.33
CA PRO A 221 0.73 -24.74 -5.64
C PRO A 221 -0.69 -24.19 -5.40
N PRO A 222 -1.76 -25.00 -5.56
CA PRO A 222 -3.15 -24.54 -5.45
C PRO A 222 -3.48 -23.78 -4.16
N GLU A 223 -2.90 -24.18 -3.03
CA GLU A 223 -3.12 -23.56 -1.72
C GLU A 223 -2.65 -22.11 -1.63
N TRP A 224 -1.76 -21.69 -2.51
CA TRP A 224 -1.28 -20.31 -2.61
C TRP A 224 -2.19 -19.41 -3.44
N LEU A 225 -3.22 -19.96 -4.07
CA LEU A 225 -4.29 -19.22 -4.74
C LEU A 225 -5.55 -19.15 -3.85
N HIS A 226 -5.43 -19.55 -2.59
CA HIS A 226 -6.44 -19.32 -1.58
C HIS A 226 -6.27 -17.94 -0.96
N GLY A 227 -7.38 -17.35 -0.50
CA GLY A 227 -7.35 -16.10 0.25
C GLY A 227 -6.43 -16.23 1.47
N ALA A 228 -5.60 -15.21 1.69
CA ALA A 228 -4.57 -15.22 2.71
C ALA A 228 -5.12 -15.18 4.14
N GLY A 229 -6.44 -14.96 4.31
CA GLY A 229 -7.04 -14.72 5.61
C GLY A 229 -6.40 -13.52 6.29
N GLU A 230 -6.05 -13.67 7.56
CA GLU A 230 -5.32 -12.67 8.33
C GLU A 230 -6.02 -11.30 8.39
N CYS A 231 -7.37 -11.31 8.43
CA CYS A 231 -8.16 -10.13 8.76
C CYS A 231 -7.62 -9.46 10.02
N GLN A 232 -7.58 -8.14 10.03
CA GLN A 232 -6.97 -7.42 11.14
C GLN A 232 -7.58 -6.06 11.43
N ILE A 233 -7.38 -5.62 12.68
CA ILE A 233 -7.74 -4.30 13.16
C ILE A 233 -6.44 -3.61 13.57
N VAL A 234 -6.16 -2.45 12.97
CA VAL A 234 -4.88 -1.75 13.10
C VAL A 234 -5.07 -0.35 13.65
N ALA A 235 -4.23 0.03 14.61
CA ALA A 235 -4.19 1.33 15.24
C ALA A 235 -3.49 2.40 14.38
N PRO A 236 -3.70 3.71 14.68
CA PRO A 236 -3.10 4.81 13.93
C PRO A 236 -1.57 4.86 13.88
N ASP A 237 -0.86 4.07 14.68
CA ASP A 237 0.60 3.94 14.68
C ASP A 237 1.10 2.71 13.89
N GLY A 238 0.18 1.93 13.30
CA GLY A 238 0.47 0.67 12.61
C GLY A 238 0.42 -0.57 13.50
N THR A 239 0.10 -0.43 14.80
CA THR A 239 -0.01 -1.57 15.71
C THR A 239 -1.23 -2.43 15.38
N VAL A 240 -1.00 -3.71 15.11
CA VAL A 240 -2.06 -4.71 14.89
C VAL A 240 -2.66 -5.13 16.23
N LEU A 241 -3.91 -4.74 16.50
CA LEU A 241 -4.61 -5.03 17.77
C LEU A 241 -5.21 -6.43 17.79
N ALA A 242 -5.68 -6.91 16.64
CA ALA A 242 -6.22 -8.25 16.47
C ALA A 242 -5.93 -8.74 15.05
N LYS A 243 -5.55 -10.00 14.91
CA LYS A 243 -5.24 -10.66 13.63
C LYS A 243 -5.87 -12.06 13.62
N ALA A 244 -6.61 -12.36 12.56
CA ALA A 244 -7.23 -13.65 12.32
C ALA A 244 -6.21 -14.67 11.78
N PRO A 245 -6.48 -15.99 11.81
CA PRO A 245 -5.58 -16.98 11.23
C PRO A 245 -5.49 -16.88 9.71
N ARG A 246 -4.45 -17.50 9.12
CA ARG A 246 -4.28 -17.60 7.66
C ARG A 246 -5.37 -18.41 6.96
N THR A 247 -6.02 -19.33 7.66
CA THR A 247 -7.02 -20.24 7.10
C THR A 247 -8.22 -20.38 8.04
N GLY A 248 -9.35 -20.76 7.47
CA GLY A 248 -10.60 -20.98 8.21
C GLY A 248 -11.42 -19.71 8.43
N GLU A 249 -12.74 -19.89 8.58
CA GLU A 249 -13.68 -18.83 8.94
C GLU A 249 -13.34 -18.28 10.34
N ALA A 250 -13.30 -16.96 10.48
CA ALA A 250 -12.97 -16.31 11.76
C ALA A 250 -13.54 -14.90 11.85
N VAL A 251 -13.80 -14.47 13.08
CA VAL A 251 -14.17 -13.10 13.44
C VAL A 251 -13.24 -12.64 14.55
N VAL A 252 -12.47 -11.58 14.29
CA VAL A 252 -11.64 -10.94 15.30
C VAL A 252 -12.21 -9.58 15.68
N VAL A 253 -12.11 -9.22 16.96
CA VAL A 253 -12.64 -7.96 17.50
C VAL A 253 -11.56 -7.19 18.25
N ALA A 254 -11.68 -5.87 18.24
CA ALA A 254 -10.87 -4.99 19.07
C ALA A 254 -11.68 -3.74 19.45
N ASP A 255 -11.29 -3.13 20.56
CA ASP A 255 -11.78 -1.83 20.99
C ASP A 255 -10.87 -0.75 20.40
N ILE A 256 -11.46 0.26 19.78
CA ILE A 256 -10.78 1.39 19.15
C ILE A 256 -11.31 2.71 19.71
N GLU A 257 -10.50 3.75 19.63
CA GLU A 257 -10.87 5.12 20.00
C GLU A 257 -10.73 6.01 18.75
N PRO A 258 -11.80 6.20 17.95
CA PRO A 258 -11.74 6.90 16.67
C PRO A 258 -11.10 8.29 16.76
N ASP A 259 -11.30 9.01 17.86
CA ASP A 259 -10.79 10.35 18.08
C ASP A 259 -9.24 10.41 18.19
N LEU A 260 -8.56 9.30 18.48
CA LEU A 260 -7.09 9.24 18.41
C LEU A 260 -6.57 9.47 16.99
N ALA A 261 -7.39 9.22 15.97
CA ALA A 261 -7.04 9.51 14.58
C ALA A 261 -7.03 11.02 14.27
N ASP A 262 -7.54 11.89 15.12
CA ASP A 262 -7.55 13.34 14.86
C ASP A 262 -6.18 13.99 15.17
N ASP A 263 -5.33 13.31 15.96
CA ASP A 263 -3.95 13.75 16.15
C ASP A 263 -3.04 13.19 15.06
N LYS A 264 -2.70 14.06 14.10
CA LYS A 264 -1.81 13.74 12.99
C LYS A 264 -0.34 14.05 13.27
N ARG A 265 0.01 14.43 14.51
CA ARG A 265 1.35 14.90 14.86
C ARG A 265 2.30 13.74 15.13
N ARG A 266 3.55 13.96 14.73
CA ARG A 266 4.73 13.18 15.14
C ARG A 266 5.26 13.66 16.50
N PRO A 267 6.22 12.94 17.09
CA PRO A 267 6.86 13.35 18.35
C PRO A 267 7.48 14.75 18.32
N ASP A 268 7.97 15.21 17.16
CA ASP A 268 8.50 16.57 16.96
C ASP A 268 7.42 17.66 16.81
N GLY A 269 6.13 17.29 16.81
CA GLY A 269 5.00 18.19 16.60
C GLY A 269 4.62 18.43 15.15
N THR A 270 5.32 17.84 14.18
CA THR A 270 4.98 17.91 12.75
C THR A 270 3.67 17.19 12.48
N ASP A 271 2.66 17.91 12.00
CA ASP A 271 1.42 17.32 11.51
C ASP A 271 1.63 16.78 10.08
N ILE A 272 1.58 15.45 9.91
CA ILE A 272 1.94 14.78 8.65
C ILE A 272 0.93 14.99 7.52
N LEU A 273 -0.30 15.42 7.82
CA LEU A 273 -1.29 15.72 6.80
C LEU A 273 -1.27 17.20 6.45
N ALA A 274 -1.16 18.08 7.46
CA ALA A 274 -1.12 19.53 7.25
C ALA A 274 0.21 20.01 6.65
N SER A 275 1.31 19.29 6.88
CA SER A 275 2.65 19.65 6.36
C SER A 275 2.92 19.18 4.94
N ARG A 276 1.95 18.49 4.32
CA ARG A 276 1.96 18.16 2.88
C ARG A 276 2.08 19.44 2.04
N LYS A 277 2.56 19.31 0.81
CA LYS A 277 2.70 20.43 -0.13
C LYS A 277 1.95 20.15 -1.43
N PRO A 278 0.61 20.30 -1.47
CA PRO A 278 -0.23 19.85 -2.58
C PRO A 278 0.18 20.35 -3.97
N SER A 279 0.76 21.56 -4.04
CA SER A 279 1.30 22.12 -5.29
C SER A 279 2.38 21.26 -5.97
N LEU A 280 3.03 20.34 -5.24
CA LEU A 280 4.01 19.40 -5.79
C LEU A 280 3.36 18.19 -6.48
N TYR A 281 2.12 17.85 -6.12
CA TYR A 281 1.53 16.55 -6.43
C TYR A 281 0.68 16.55 -7.70
N GLY A 282 0.64 17.67 -8.43
CA GLY A 282 -0.02 17.79 -9.74
C GLY A 282 0.29 16.62 -10.71
N PRO A 283 1.54 16.13 -10.84
CA PRO A 283 1.86 14.98 -11.69
C PRO A 283 1.11 13.69 -11.33
N ILE A 284 0.71 13.50 -10.07
CA ILE A 284 -0.06 12.31 -9.64
C ILE A 284 -1.46 12.32 -10.27
N ALA A 285 -2.03 13.50 -10.52
CA ALA A 285 -3.32 13.66 -11.21
C ALA A 285 -3.21 13.66 -12.75
N ALA A 286 -2.00 13.56 -13.30
CA ALA A 286 -1.82 13.50 -14.75
C ALA A 286 -2.25 12.13 -15.31
N PRO A 287 -2.72 12.06 -16.58
CA PRO A 287 -2.97 10.80 -17.25
C PRO A 287 -1.72 9.89 -17.26
N PRO A 288 -1.90 8.56 -17.19
CA PRO A 288 -0.83 7.58 -17.38
C PRO A 288 -0.13 7.76 -18.72
N VAL A 289 1.20 7.66 -18.72
CA VAL A 289 2.01 7.79 -19.93
C VAL A 289 2.83 6.54 -20.24
N GLY A 290 2.88 5.57 -19.35
CA GLY A 290 3.83 4.47 -19.41
C GLY A 290 5.23 4.92 -19.01
N ARG A 291 6.10 3.96 -18.72
CA ARG A 291 7.53 4.23 -18.54
C ARG A 291 8.12 4.81 -19.83
N GLN A 292 8.81 5.94 -19.74
CA GLN A 292 9.44 6.65 -20.86
C GLN A 292 10.94 6.37 -20.98
N ARG A 293 11.58 5.88 -19.91
CA ARG A 293 13.01 5.57 -19.87
C ARG A 293 13.29 4.07 -20.00
N PRO A 294 14.44 3.67 -20.57
CA PRO A 294 14.87 2.28 -20.53
C PRO A 294 15.04 1.79 -19.08
N ALA A 295 15.07 0.48 -18.91
CA ALA A 295 15.43 -0.14 -17.64
C ALA A 295 16.87 0.21 -17.26
N GLY A 296 17.15 0.35 -15.96
CA GLY A 296 18.51 0.47 -15.44
C GLY A 296 19.34 -0.81 -15.63
N ALA A 297 20.53 -0.84 -15.02
CA ALA A 297 21.42 -1.99 -15.03
C ALA A 297 20.77 -3.22 -14.35
N PRO A 298 21.14 -4.45 -14.75
CA PRO A 298 20.62 -5.66 -14.14
C PRO A 298 20.89 -5.74 -12.63
N THR A 299 22.07 -5.29 -12.23
CA THR A 299 22.56 -5.30 -10.85
C THR A 299 23.28 -3.99 -10.56
N LEU A 300 23.33 -3.62 -9.28
CA LEU A 300 24.08 -2.49 -8.77
C LEU A 300 24.56 -2.83 -7.35
N GLU A 301 25.86 -2.73 -7.10
CA GLU A 301 26.40 -2.87 -5.74
C GLU A 301 26.21 -1.56 -4.97
N VAL A 302 25.48 -1.62 -3.85
CA VAL A 302 25.21 -0.46 -3.00
C VAL A 302 25.72 -0.68 -1.59
N ALA A 303 26.10 0.41 -0.94
CA ALA A 303 26.50 0.43 0.45
C ALA A 303 25.77 1.53 1.22
N VAL A 304 25.37 1.21 2.43
CA VAL A 304 25.06 2.23 3.44
C VAL A 304 26.28 2.35 4.34
N VAL A 305 26.78 3.56 4.54
CA VAL A 305 27.94 3.83 5.41
C VAL A 305 27.62 4.96 6.38
N ARG A 306 28.13 4.88 7.62
CA ARG A 306 27.85 5.87 8.68
C ARG A 306 28.93 6.96 8.82
N ALA A 307 30.04 6.83 8.10
CA ALA A 307 31.13 7.78 8.06
C ALA A 307 31.75 7.83 6.64
N ALA A 308 32.27 8.98 6.23
CA ALA A 308 32.85 9.15 4.88
C ALA A 308 34.09 8.27 4.65
N GLU A 309 34.89 8.02 5.69
CA GLU A 309 36.09 7.18 5.62
C GLU A 309 35.82 5.72 5.22
N GLU A 310 34.63 5.20 5.54
CA GLU A 310 34.20 3.84 5.18
C GLU A 310 33.95 3.65 3.67
N ILE A 311 33.78 4.73 2.91
CA ILE A 311 33.60 4.65 1.45
C ILE A 311 34.81 3.98 0.81
N SER A 312 36.02 4.33 1.26
CA SER A 312 37.27 3.83 0.69
C SER A 312 37.58 2.37 1.02
N THR A 313 36.81 1.75 1.93
CA THR A 313 37.03 0.38 2.42
C THR A 313 36.10 -0.64 1.78
N ILE A 314 35.12 -0.20 0.99
CA ILE A 314 34.04 -1.01 0.44
C ILE A 314 34.01 -0.90 -1.08
N ASP A 315 33.84 -2.03 -1.76
CA ASP A 315 33.62 -2.08 -3.21
C ASP A 315 32.11 -1.95 -3.50
N ALA A 316 31.67 -0.74 -3.85
CA ALA A 316 30.29 -0.45 -4.23
C ALA A 316 30.25 0.72 -5.23
N GLU A 317 29.18 0.78 -6.03
CA GLU A 317 28.99 1.83 -7.04
C GLU A 317 28.13 3.00 -6.53
N LEU A 318 27.31 2.76 -5.49
CA LEU A 318 26.50 3.77 -4.83
C LEU A 318 26.62 3.64 -3.30
N PHE A 319 27.02 4.73 -2.65
CA PHE A 319 27.06 4.88 -1.21
C PHE A 319 25.93 5.80 -0.75
N VAL A 320 25.21 5.43 0.30
CA VAL A 320 24.23 6.32 0.94
C VAL A 320 24.60 6.52 2.40
N LEU A 321 24.72 7.78 2.78
CA LEU A 321 25.11 8.21 4.11
C LEU A 321 23.94 8.90 4.80
N PRO A 322 23.92 8.90 6.14
CA PRO A 322 22.92 9.64 6.90
C PRO A 322 23.00 11.13 6.61
N ALA A 323 21.91 11.84 6.92
CA ALA A 323 21.86 13.29 6.75
C ALA A 323 22.98 13.99 7.53
N GLY A 324 23.74 14.86 6.86
CA GLY A 324 24.83 15.65 7.43
C GLY A 324 26.13 14.91 7.69
N THR A 325 26.28 13.67 7.21
CA THR A 325 27.50 12.87 7.42
C THR A 325 28.57 13.21 6.39
N GLY A 326 29.72 13.70 6.86
CA GLY A 326 30.91 14.00 6.05
C GLY A 326 30.80 15.32 5.28
N SER A 327 31.92 16.01 5.09
CA SER A 327 31.97 17.15 4.16
C SER A 327 31.99 16.65 2.70
N VAL A 328 31.64 17.54 1.76
CA VAL A 328 31.73 17.23 0.32
C VAL A 328 33.17 16.85 -0.04
N GLU A 329 34.16 17.55 0.52
CA GLU A 329 35.57 17.32 0.26
C GLU A 329 36.05 15.98 0.82
N GLU A 330 35.59 15.59 2.02
CA GLU A 330 35.91 14.30 2.63
C GLU A 330 35.33 13.14 1.82
N ILE A 331 34.07 13.26 1.39
CA ILE A 331 33.39 12.24 0.58
C ILE A 331 34.05 12.12 -0.79
N ALA A 332 34.30 13.24 -1.48
CA ALA A 332 34.96 13.24 -2.79
C ALA A 332 36.37 12.63 -2.71
N ALA A 333 37.13 12.94 -1.65
CA ALA A 333 38.43 12.34 -1.41
C ALA A 333 38.34 10.82 -1.18
N ALA A 334 37.31 10.35 -0.46
CA ALA A 334 37.10 8.93 -0.23
C ALA A 334 36.66 8.16 -1.49
N LEU A 335 36.04 8.84 -2.46
CA LEU A 335 35.68 8.30 -3.78
C LEU A 335 36.82 8.38 -4.82
N ALA A 336 37.95 9.01 -4.48
CA ALA A 336 39.03 9.26 -5.42
C ALA A 336 39.54 7.98 -6.10
N GLY A 337 39.56 7.99 -7.44
CA GLY A 337 39.97 6.85 -8.25
C GLY A 337 38.87 5.82 -8.53
N THR A 338 37.62 6.10 -8.15
CA THR A 338 36.44 5.29 -8.47
C THR A 338 35.50 6.04 -9.42
N GLU A 339 34.52 5.34 -10.01
CA GLU A 339 33.37 5.95 -10.70
C GLU A 339 32.11 5.94 -9.81
N ALA A 340 32.27 5.66 -8.51
CA ALA A 340 31.16 5.53 -7.58
C ALA A 340 30.59 6.90 -7.17
N HIS A 341 29.35 6.88 -6.70
CA HIS A 341 28.66 8.08 -6.21
C HIS A 341 28.28 7.90 -4.75
N ALA A 342 28.32 8.98 -3.98
CA ALA A 342 27.82 9.03 -2.62
C ALA A 342 26.63 9.99 -2.51
N VAL A 343 25.65 9.62 -1.69
CA VAL A 343 24.46 10.44 -1.41
C VAL A 343 24.36 10.73 0.08
N THR A 344 24.23 12.01 0.43
CA THR A 344 23.89 12.48 1.78
C THR A 344 22.92 13.66 1.65
N SER A 345 22.63 14.37 2.73
CA SER A 345 21.84 15.60 2.70
C SER A 345 22.37 16.65 3.67
N ASP A 346 22.06 17.92 3.35
CA ASP A 346 22.31 19.08 4.19
C ASP A 346 20.99 19.87 4.44
N ASP A 347 21.10 21.08 4.96
CA ASP A 347 19.94 21.96 5.20
C ASP A 347 19.21 22.38 3.91
N SER A 348 19.90 22.35 2.77
CA SER A 348 19.35 22.70 1.45
C SER A 348 18.65 21.52 0.75
N GLY A 349 19.03 20.28 1.09
CA GLY A 349 18.43 19.06 0.58
C GLY A 349 19.45 17.94 0.33
N GLY A 350 19.13 17.03 -0.59
CA GLY A 350 19.99 15.90 -0.94
C GLY A 350 21.16 16.30 -1.85
N LEU A 351 22.31 15.67 -1.64
CA LEU A 351 23.54 15.85 -2.42
C LEU A 351 23.92 14.54 -3.09
N VAL A 352 24.29 14.59 -4.36
CA VAL A 352 24.96 13.50 -5.07
C VAL A 352 26.39 13.95 -5.34
N ILE A 353 27.35 13.15 -4.89
CA ILE A 353 28.77 13.49 -4.84
C ILE A 353 29.56 12.41 -5.58
N ASP A 354 30.48 12.80 -6.44
CA ASP A 354 31.50 11.93 -7.03
C ASP A 354 32.91 12.35 -6.55
N ALA A 355 33.96 11.80 -7.17
CA ALA A 355 35.35 12.12 -6.83
C ALA A 355 35.75 13.59 -7.11
N ASP A 356 35.00 14.31 -7.96
CA ASP A 356 35.25 15.71 -8.33
C ASP A 356 34.37 16.69 -7.52
N GLY A 357 33.39 16.18 -6.76
CA GLY A 357 32.57 16.95 -5.84
C GLY A 357 31.06 16.77 -6.07
N VAL A 358 30.26 17.81 -5.84
CA VAL A 358 28.80 17.71 -6.01
C VAL A 358 28.43 17.72 -7.49
N VAL A 359 27.85 16.62 -7.97
CA VAL A 359 27.37 16.49 -9.36
C VAL A 359 25.88 16.80 -9.50
N ALA A 360 25.09 16.64 -8.44
CA ALA A 360 23.68 16.98 -8.44
C ALA A 360 23.16 17.31 -7.04
N ARG A 361 22.04 18.05 -7.01
CA ARG A 361 21.33 18.41 -5.78
C ARG A 361 19.84 18.17 -5.94
N GLN A 362 19.22 17.60 -4.92
CA GLN A 362 17.78 17.56 -4.74
C GLN A 362 17.40 18.62 -3.70
N PRO A 363 16.78 19.74 -4.09
CA PRO A 363 16.25 20.69 -3.12
C PRO A 363 15.16 20.05 -2.25
N ARG A 364 15.18 20.33 -0.95
CA ARG A 364 14.18 19.80 0.00
C ARG A 364 12.76 20.20 -0.40
N LEU A 365 11.82 19.25 -0.38
CA LEU A 365 10.43 19.48 -0.80
C LEU A 365 9.50 19.90 0.35
N HIS A 366 9.70 19.33 1.54
CA HIS A 366 8.88 19.51 2.74
C HIS A 366 9.70 19.95 3.96
N GLY A 367 9.01 20.43 4.99
CA GLY A 367 9.62 20.90 6.23
C GLY A 367 10.19 22.32 6.14
N PRO A 368 10.76 22.82 7.24
CA PRO A 368 11.29 24.18 7.32
C PRO A 368 12.39 24.44 6.28
N GLY A 369 12.34 25.58 5.60
CA GLY A 369 13.33 25.98 4.60
C GLY A 369 13.19 25.32 3.24
N ALA A 370 12.17 24.48 3.02
CA ALA A 370 11.96 23.77 1.76
C ALA A 370 11.70 24.71 0.57
N SER A 371 12.64 24.71 -0.39
CA SER A 371 12.59 25.50 -1.62
C SER A 371 12.29 24.69 -2.88
N GLY A 372 12.25 23.36 -2.78
CA GLY A 372 12.05 22.48 -3.92
C GLY A 372 10.63 22.52 -4.48
N THR A 373 10.55 22.31 -5.80
CA THR A 373 9.30 22.29 -6.59
C THR A 373 9.00 20.93 -7.22
N GLY A 374 9.86 19.93 -7.00
CA GLY A 374 9.70 18.57 -7.52
C GLY A 374 10.97 17.74 -7.36
N ILE A 375 10.86 16.45 -7.65
CA ILE A 375 12.00 15.53 -7.68
C ILE A 375 12.87 15.84 -8.92
N VAL A 376 14.17 15.94 -8.73
CA VAL A 376 15.19 16.18 -9.75
C VAL A 376 16.05 14.92 -9.85
N PRO A 377 15.68 13.95 -10.71
CA PRO A 377 16.44 12.72 -10.85
C PRO A 377 17.75 12.96 -11.62
N VAL A 378 18.71 12.06 -11.42
CA VAL A 378 20.03 12.07 -12.07
C VAL A 378 20.18 10.79 -12.87
N ASP A 379 20.58 10.91 -14.12
CA ASP A 379 20.89 9.75 -14.98
C ASP A 379 22.35 9.33 -14.73
N LEU A 380 22.55 8.12 -14.20
CA LEU A 380 23.85 7.53 -13.93
C LEU A 380 24.07 6.30 -14.82
N LYS A 381 25.30 5.77 -14.84
CA LYS A 381 25.70 4.64 -15.70
C LYS A 381 24.82 3.40 -15.50
N TRP A 382 24.37 3.17 -14.27
CA TRP A 382 23.56 2.03 -13.87
C TRP A 382 22.05 2.29 -13.86
N GLY A 383 21.59 3.50 -14.17
CA GLY A 383 20.16 3.83 -14.14
C GLY A 383 19.87 5.22 -13.58
N ARG A 384 18.59 5.48 -13.32
CA ARG A 384 18.11 6.77 -12.83
C ARG A 384 18.01 6.78 -11.30
N LEU A 385 18.73 7.71 -10.68
CA LEU A 385 18.70 7.95 -9.24
C LEU A 385 17.75 9.09 -8.90
N ALA A 386 16.89 8.89 -7.89
CA ALA A 386 16.24 9.98 -7.16
C ALA A 386 16.79 10.05 -5.73
N VAL A 387 16.78 11.24 -5.14
CA VAL A 387 17.14 11.44 -3.73
C VAL A 387 15.90 11.90 -2.99
N VAL A 388 15.61 11.29 -1.83
CA VAL A 388 14.50 11.69 -0.96
C VAL A 388 15.09 11.95 0.43
N ALA A 389 15.29 13.22 0.77
CA ALA A 389 16.07 13.61 1.94
C ALA A 389 15.19 14.06 3.11
N GLY A 390 15.50 13.56 4.31
CA GLY A 390 14.85 14.00 5.56
C GLY A 390 13.33 13.83 5.50
N ASP A 391 12.58 14.87 5.89
CA ASP A 391 11.12 14.86 5.99
C ASP A 391 10.40 14.53 4.67
N ASP A 392 11.08 14.66 3.52
CA ASP A 392 10.51 14.27 2.23
C ASP A 392 10.09 12.79 2.19
N ALA A 393 10.76 11.95 3.00
CA ALA A 393 10.48 10.52 3.09
C ALA A 393 9.17 10.18 3.83
N LEU A 394 8.59 11.13 4.57
CA LEU A 394 7.32 10.95 5.29
C LEU A 394 6.12 10.78 4.34
N TYR A 395 6.22 11.35 3.14
CA TYR A 395 5.11 11.49 2.23
C TYR A 395 5.16 10.43 1.13
N PRO A 396 4.17 9.52 1.04
CA PRO A 396 4.07 8.57 -0.08
C PRO A 396 4.16 9.24 -1.44
N GLU A 397 3.55 10.42 -1.55
CA GLU A 397 3.48 11.20 -2.78
C GLU A 397 4.89 11.50 -3.33
N THR A 398 5.88 11.69 -2.47
CA THR A 398 7.27 11.92 -2.90
C THR A 398 7.84 10.74 -3.67
N PHE A 399 7.61 9.52 -3.20
CA PHE A 399 8.07 8.29 -3.88
C PHE A 399 7.26 8.02 -5.14
N ARG A 400 5.96 8.33 -5.13
CA ARG A 400 5.15 8.29 -6.35
C ARG A 400 5.68 9.24 -7.42
N LEU A 401 6.07 10.46 -7.05
CA LEU A 401 6.70 11.40 -7.98
C LEU A 401 8.02 10.86 -8.55
N ALA A 402 8.86 10.22 -7.73
CA ALA A 402 10.09 9.57 -8.20
C ALA A 402 9.78 8.43 -9.19
N ALA A 403 8.77 7.61 -8.92
CA ALA A 403 8.32 6.53 -9.81
C ALA A 403 7.80 7.06 -11.15
N LEU A 404 7.00 8.13 -11.13
CA LEU A 404 6.49 8.79 -12.34
C LEU A 404 7.60 9.40 -13.21
N LEU A 405 8.75 9.70 -12.61
CA LEU A 405 9.96 10.15 -13.31
C LEU A 405 10.88 9.01 -13.72
N ASP A 406 10.41 7.78 -13.61
CA ASP A 406 11.12 6.55 -13.95
C ASP A 406 12.43 6.35 -13.18
N ALA A 407 12.48 6.77 -11.92
CA ALA A 407 13.57 6.40 -11.03
C ALA A 407 13.69 4.87 -10.93
N ASP A 408 14.93 4.37 -10.90
CA ASP A 408 15.25 2.96 -10.70
C ASP A 408 15.68 2.71 -9.25
N VAL A 409 16.40 3.68 -8.68
CA VAL A 409 16.92 3.66 -7.31
C VAL A 409 16.57 4.98 -6.61
N VAL A 410 16.18 4.90 -5.35
CA VAL A 410 15.97 6.04 -4.47
C VAL A 410 16.92 5.95 -3.28
N ALA A 411 17.78 6.95 -3.12
CA ALA A 411 18.62 7.11 -1.94
C ALA A 411 17.89 7.96 -0.89
N VAL A 412 17.86 7.49 0.35
CA VAL A 412 17.11 8.11 1.45
C VAL A 412 18.02 8.39 2.66
N PRO A 413 18.75 9.53 2.67
CA PRO A 413 19.40 10.06 3.87
C PRO A 413 18.35 10.51 4.87
N TYR A 414 18.15 9.75 5.94
CA TYR A 414 16.97 9.85 6.78
C TYR A 414 17.29 9.79 8.27
N ARG A 415 16.40 10.32 9.11
CA ARG A 415 16.37 10.04 10.55
C ARG A 415 14.93 9.76 10.92
N ALA A 416 14.66 8.52 11.33
CA ALA A 416 13.32 8.14 11.72
C ALA A 416 12.97 8.69 13.12
N GLN A 417 11.73 9.06 13.33
CA GLN A 417 11.24 9.42 14.68
C GLN A 417 10.27 8.38 15.25
N GLU A 418 9.62 7.63 14.38
CA GLU A 418 8.71 6.56 14.75
C GLU A 418 9.17 5.26 14.09
N SER A 419 9.00 4.13 14.79
CA SER A 419 9.49 2.83 14.32
C SER A 419 8.85 2.40 13.00
N TRP A 420 7.57 2.72 12.80
CA TRP A 420 6.80 2.38 11.61
C TRP A 420 7.37 3.01 10.33
N GLU A 421 8.10 4.13 10.44
CA GLU A 421 8.71 4.79 9.28
C GLU A 421 9.74 3.85 8.61
N LEU A 422 10.52 3.11 9.41
CA LEU A 422 11.51 2.15 8.89
C LEU A 422 10.91 0.76 8.66
N SER A 423 10.02 0.30 9.55
CA SER A 423 9.51 -1.08 9.49
C SER A 423 8.38 -1.26 8.48
N LEU A 424 7.57 -0.22 8.24
CA LEU A 424 6.40 -0.26 7.36
C LEU A 424 6.53 0.72 6.19
N ALA A 425 6.82 2.00 6.43
CA ALA A 425 6.71 3.02 5.38
C ALA A 425 7.71 2.79 4.25
N LEU A 426 9.02 2.78 4.53
CA LEU A 426 10.05 2.66 3.49
C LEU A 426 10.01 1.34 2.68
N PRO A 427 9.79 0.14 3.26
CA PRO A 427 9.59 -1.05 2.44
C PRO A 427 8.34 -0.96 1.57
N GLU A 428 7.28 -0.31 2.04
CA GLU A 428 6.09 -0.04 1.22
C GLU A 428 6.41 0.94 0.09
N ARG A 429 7.12 2.03 0.34
CA ARG A 429 7.53 2.97 -0.71
C ARG A 429 8.28 2.28 -1.85
N ALA A 430 9.08 1.27 -1.52
CA ALA A 430 9.72 0.40 -2.50
C ALA A 430 8.69 -0.48 -3.24
N ALA A 431 7.79 -1.14 -2.51
CA ALA A 431 6.77 -2.05 -3.05
C ALA A 431 5.74 -1.36 -3.96
N GLU A 432 4.99 -0.37 -3.49
CA GLU A 432 3.90 0.29 -4.26
C GLU A 432 4.38 1.07 -5.50
N ASN A 433 5.67 1.37 -5.57
CA ASN A 433 6.26 2.17 -6.65
C ASN A 433 7.23 1.40 -7.54
N ARG A 434 7.58 0.16 -7.17
CA ARG A 434 8.65 -0.62 -7.81
C ARG A 434 9.96 0.14 -7.87
N LEU A 435 10.45 0.55 -6.70
CA LEU A 435 11.69 1.31 -6.55
C LEU A 435 12.69 0.51 -5.72
N ASN A 436 13.95 0.46 -6.14
CA ASN A 436 15.02 0.03 -5.24
C ASN A 436 15.27 1.19 -4.25
N VAL A 437 15.26 0.94 -2.95
CA VAL A 437 15.34 2.00 -1.94
C VAL A 437 16.51 1.73 -1.00
N VAL A 438 17.44 2.68 -0.89
CA VAL A 438 18.62 2.58 -0.03
C VAL A 438 18.49 3.60 1.09
N VAL A 439 18.26 3.13 2.31
CA VAL A 439 17.96 3.97 3.48
C VAL A 439 19.18 4.05 4.38
N ALA A 440 19.70 5.27 4.59
CA ALA A 440 20.78 5.53 5.53
C ALA A 440 20.27 6.38 6.70
N THR A 441 20.48 5.89 7.91
CA THR A 441 20.07 6.49 9.18
C THR A 441 21.27 6.70 10.10
N PRO A 442 21.22 7.51 11.14
CA PRO A 442 22.39 7.63 12.03
C PRO A 442 22.73 6.30 12.74
N ILE A 443 23.95 6.15 13.25
CA ILE A 443 24.47 4.85 13.76
C ILE A 443 23.64 4.27 14.91
N ASP A 444 22.90 5.09 15.64
CA ASP A 444 21.97 4.71 16.70
C ASP A 444 20.65 4.10 16.19
N GLN A 445 20.43 4.08 14.87
CA GLN A 445 19.23 3.56 14.22
C GLN A 445 19.58 2.45 13.21
N PRO A 446 18.67 1.48 13.01
CA PRO A 446 18.83 0.51 11.93
C PRO A 446 18.68 1.20 10.57
N ALA A 447 19.37 0.69 9.57
CA ALA A 447 19.22 1.03 8.16
C ALA A 447 18.75 -0.19 7.37
N ALA A 448 18.32 0.03 6.13
CA ALA A 448 17.89 -1.04 5.26
C ALA A 448 18.13 -0.71 3.79
N ILE A 449 18.41 -1.76 3.02
CA ILE A 449 18.44 -1.73 1.56
C ILE A 449 17.29 -2.61 1.06
N PHE A 450 16.47 -2.07 0.16
CA PHE A 450 15.33 -2.74 -0.45
C PHE A 450 15.58 -2.91 -1.94
N SER A 451 15.75 -4.16 -2.37
CA SER A 451 15.96 -4.51 -3.77
C SER A 451 14.69 -5.06 -4.40
N MET A 452 14.43 -4.67 -5.65
CA MET A 452 13.33 -5.20 -6.44
C MET A 452 13.65 -6.61 -6.93
N THR A 453 12.74 -7.54 -6.68
CA THR A 453 12.82 -8.89 -7.23
C THR A 453 12.32 -8.93 -8.68
N PRO A 454 12.92 -9.79 -9.55
CA PRO A 454 12.33 -10.16 -10.83
C PRO A 454 11.04 -10.98 -10.68
N ASP A 455 10.91 -11.72 -9.57
CA ASP A 455 9.71 -12.50 -9.22
C ASP A 455 8.62 -11.55 -8.73
N PHE A 456 7.93 -10.94 -9.68
CA PHE A 456 6.88 -9.96 -9.47
C PHE A 456 5.72 -10.33 -10.38
N THR A 457 4.53 -10.51 -9.80
CA THR A 457 3.31 -11.03 -10.44
C THR A 457 3.28 -12.53 -10.79
N LEU A 458 2.11 -13.18 -10.66
CA LEU A 458 1.89 -14.58 -11.07
C LEU A 458 1.84 -14.79 -12.59
N TRP A 459 1.82 -13.71 -13.38
CA TRP A 459 1.67 -13.77 -14.85
C TRP A 459 2.99 -13.84 -15.61
N THR A 460 4.12 -13.66 -14.92
CA THR A 460 5.45 -13.93 -15.45
C THR A 460 6.00 -15.18 -14.79
N LYS A 461 6.96 -15.84 -15.46
CA LYS A 461 7.61 -17.02 -14.90
C LYS A 461 8.40 -16.62 -13.64
N TRP A 462 8.13 -17.30 -12.53
CA TRP A 462 8.91 -17.17 -11.31
C TRP A 462 10.20 -18.00 -11.43
N GLU A 463 11.32 -17.44 -10.98
CA GLU A 463 12.61 -18.12 -10.89
C GLU A 463 12.71 -18.91 -9.57
N GLY A 464 12.20 -18.35 -8.47
CA GLY A 464 12.13 -18.99 -7.16
C GLY A 464 10.78 -19.67 -6.87
N PRO A 465 10.66 -20.40 -5.74
CA PRO A 465 9.37 -20.87 -5.27
C PRO A 465 8.46 -19.68 -4.91
N PHE A 466 7.18 -19.76 -5.27
CA PHE A 466 6.21 -18.75 -4.86
C PHE A 466 6.07 -18.72 -3.33
N THR A 467 6.27 -17.54 -2.73
CA THR A 467 6.31 -17.37 -1.26
C THR A 467 5.02 -16.80 -0.67
N GLY A 468 4.04 -16.51 -1.52
CA GLY A 468 2.83 -15.78 -1.12
C GLY A 468 3.00 -14.27 -1.02
N ARG A 469 4.21 -13.72 -1.19
CA ARG A 469 4.45 -12.27 -1.22
C ARG A 469 4.61 -11.81 -2.66
N ILE A 470 3.94 -10.74 -3.06
CA ILE A 470 3.94 -10.29 -4.46
C ILE A 470 4.81 -9.03 -4.63
N SER A 471 4.59 -8.03 -3.79
CA SER A 471 5.17 -6.69 -3.94
C SER A 471 6.30 -6.43 -2.95
N THR A 472 6.42 -7.26 -1.90
CA THR A 472 7.45 -7.11 -0.86
C THR A 472 8.86 -7.11 -1.48
N PRO A 473 9.69 -6.08 -1.23
CA PRO A 473 11.07 -6.05 -1.69
C PRO A 473 11.93 -7.11 -1.01
N ILE A 474 13.03 -7.50 -1.65
CA ILE A 474 14.13 -8.18 -0.97
C ILE A 474 14.76 -7.18 0.00
N ARG A 475 14.85 -7.54 1.28
CA ARG A 475 15.29 -6.67 2.35
C ARG A 475 16.65 -7.11 2.89
N PHE A 476 17.57 -6.16 3.00
CA PHE A 476 18.85 -6.31 3.67
C PHE A 476 18.91 -5.34 4.84
N ASP A 477 18.91 -5.86 6.06
CA ASP A 477 18.95 -5.06 7.28
C ASP A 477 20.39 -4.77 7.71
N ILE A 478 20.60 -3.55 8.21
CA ILE A 478 21.85 -3.10 8.80
C ILE A 478 21.52 -2.71 10.23
N ALA A 479 22.11 -3.38 11.21
CA ALA A 479 21.73 -3.18 12.60
C ALA A 479 22.18 -1.81 13.11
N ALA A 480 21.48 -1.29 14.12
CA ALA A 480 21.98 -0.15 14.87
C ALA A 480 23.34 -0.52 15.49
N GLY A 481 24.33 0.36 15.37
CA GLY A 481 25.71 0.14 15.79
C GLY A 481 26.64 -0.37 14.69
N ASP A 482 26.11 -0.96 13.61
CA ASP A 482 26.96 -1.40 12.49
C ASP A 482 27.45 -0.17 11.69
N PRO A 483 28.75 -0.09 11.36
CA PRO A 483 29.31 1.08 10.68
C PRO A 483 28.92 1.16 9.20
N SER A 484 28.62 0.02 8.60
CA SER A 484 28.27 -0.12 7.20
C SER A 484 27.54 -1.42 6.90
N GLY A 485 26.92 -1.50 5.73
CA GLY A 485 26.44 -2.75 5.15
C GLY A 485 26.21 -2.60 3.65
N THR A 486 26.34 -3.72 2.94
CA THR A 486 26.29 -3.77 1.48
C THR A 486 25.21 -4.72 0.99
N ALA A 487 24.70 -4.46 -0.22
CA ALA A 487 23.83 -5.38 -0.93
C ALA A 487 23.87 -5.12 -2.43
N THR A 488 23.51 -6.14 -3.20
CA THR A 488 23.19 -5.98 -4.62
C THR A 488 21.72 -5.60 -4.77
N VAL A 489 21.44 -4.49 -5.44
CA VAL A 489 20.08 -4.11 -5.88
C VAL A 489 19.89 -4.33 -7.37
N ASN A 490 18.64 -4.37 -7.84
CA ASN A 490 18.32 -4.65 -9.25
C ASN A 490 17.59 -3.46 -9.90
N PRO A 491 18.30 -2.41 -10.36
CA PRO A 491 17.71 -1.22 -10.99
C PRO A 491 16.75 -1.58 -12.14
N ALA A 492 17.11 -2.55 -12.99
CA ALA A 492 16.29 -2.98 -14.11
C ALA A 492 14.88 -3.43 -13.72
N GLN A 493 14.70 -3.97 -12.51
CA GLN A 493 13.41 -4.51 -12.05
C GLN A 493 12.39 -3.42 -11.71
N ALA A 494 12.82 -2.16 -11.54
CA ALA A 494 11.93 -1.01 -11.42
C ALA A 494 11.11 -0.72 -12.69
N ALA A 495 11.53 -1.28 -13.83
CA ALA A 495 10.82 -1.12 -15.10
C ALA A 495 9.54 -1.96 -15.18
N ASN A 496 9.47 -3.10 -14.49
CA ASN A 496 8.26 -3.90 -14.44
C ASN A 496 7.33 -3.41 -13.31
N ARG A 497 6.23 -2.77 -13.69
CA ARG A 497 5.19 -2.24 -12.78
C ARG A 497 3.88 -3.02 -12.82
N GLN A 498 3.79 -4.07 -13.62
CA GLN A 498 2.59 -4.89 -13.76
C GLN A 498 2.48 -5.93 -12.63
N VAL A 499 1.73 -5.60 -11.57
CA VAL A 499 1.48 -6.54 -10.44
C VAL A 499 0.49 -7.64 -10.81
N SER A 500 -0.39 -7.37 -11.77
CA SER A 500 -1.34 -8.33 -12.32
C SER A 500 -1.65 -7.95 -13.76
N ARG A 501 -2.34 -8.83 -14.50
CA ARG A 501 -2.81 -8.54 -15.87
C ARG A 501 -3.57 -7.21 -15.87
N ASN A 502 -3.18 -6.29 -16.75
CA ASN A 502 -3.78 -4.95 -16.85
C ASN A 502 -3.78 -4.15 -15.53
N THR A 503 -2.85 -4.43 -14.62
CA THR A 503 -2.74 -3.73 -13.32
C THR A 503 -1.33 -3.21 -13.12
N ASP A 504 -1.12 -1.94 -13.41
CA ASP A 504 0.15 -1.24 -13.19
C ASP A 504 0.12 -0.51 -11.84
N LEU A 505 1.13 -0.72 -10.98
CA LEU A 505 1.17 -0.11 -9.64
C LEU A 505 1.32 1.41 -9.65
N VAL A 506 1.83 2.00 -10.72
CA VAL A 506 2.07 3.45 -10.84
C VAL A 506 1.02 4.08 -11.76
N ASP A 507 0.82 3.51 -12.94
CA ASP A 507 -0.09 4.02 -13.96
C ASP A 507 -1.54 3.56 -13.77
N GLY A 508 -1.77 2.48 -13.02
CA GLY A 508 -3.11 2.03 -12.62
C GLY A 508 -3.71 2.82 -11.46
N ARG A 509 -2.99 3.82 -10.92
CA ARG A 509 -3.50 4.71 -9.87
C ARG A 509 -4.80 5.41 -10.33
N PRO A 510 -5.70 5.79 -9.41
CA PRO A 510 -6.98 6.41 -9.77
C PRO A 510 -6.81 7.90 -10.09
N TRP A 511 -5.94 8.25 -11.05
CA TRP A 511 -5.46 9.62 -11.34
C TRP A 511 -6.56 10.67 -11.60
N ARG A 512 -7.78 10.25 -11.98
CA ARG A 512 -8.95 11.14 -12.15
C ARG A 512 -9.62 11.51 -10.82
N LEU A 513 -9.36 10.74 -9.78
CA LEU A 513 -10.06 10.76 -8.48
C LEU A 513 -9.12 11.09 -7.31
N VAL A 514 -7.95 11.68 -7.60
CA VAL A 514 -6.96 12.09 -6.59
C VAL A 514 -7.04 13.58 -6.24
N SER A 515 -8.17 14.25 -6.50
CA SER A 515 -8.32 15.69 -6.23
C SER A 515 -8.06 16.07 -4.77
N ALA A 516 -8.32 15.16 -3.82
CA ALA A 516 -8.01 15.38 -2.41
C ALA A 516 -6.50 15.49 -2.13
N LEU A 517 -5.63 15.01 -3.03
CA LEU A 517 -4.19 15.16 -2.90
C LEU A 517 -3.70 16.56 -3.28
N LEU A 518 -4.48 17.33 -4.06
CA LEU A 518 -4.07 18.56 -4.76
C LEU A 518 -4.39 19.86 -4.04
#